data_AF-A0A7S2HNC0-F1
#
_entry.id   AF-A0A7S2HNC0-F1
#
_cell.length_a   1.000
_cell.length_b   1.000
_cell.length_c   1.000
_cell.angle_alpha   90.00
_cell.angle_beta   90.00
_cell.angle_gamma   90.00
#
_symmetry.space_group_name_H-M   'P 1'
#
loop_
_entity.id
_entity.type
_entity.pdbx_description
1 polymer ?
#
loop_
_entity_poly.entity_id
_entity_poly.type
_entity_poly.pdbx_seq_one_letter_code
_entity_poly.pdbx_strand_id
1 'polypeptide(L)'
;PSLCHPSSDDHQPVALRENIVLAFSEVVRAGSGRFELWRSDGGGPEFVYDVDDLEARSGNGHVLISGRRVSVFPGIEMARDTEYFLRADQGALKDIIGNPLTALNTRQTWTFRTMSGDIDTKAPEVVYTGGLVWHWPVLRGYVYFTEHVVAGEGFLSLQDCGDDFDCGTDFDNGPLHILDDATVAFGGGSGAGDEFGTVRFEWAPPPLGP
;
A
#
# COMPACT_ATOMS: atom_id res chain seq x y z
N PRO A 1 -14.14 -7.06 -7.58
CA PRO A 1 -13.71 -5.65 -7.48
C PRO A 1 -12.94 -5.30 -8.76
N SER A 2 -13.19 -4.13 -9.36
CA SER A 2 -12.42 -3.65 -10.51
C SER A 2 -11.36 -2.66 -10.04
N LEU A 3 -10.12 -2.84 -10.49
CA LEU A 3 -9.04 -1.87 -10.30
C LEU A 3 -9.06 -0.91 -11.51
N CYS A 4 -8.99 0.38 -11.24
CA CYS A 4 -9.12 1.46 -12.22
C CYS A 4 -7.87 2.35 -12.11
N HIS A 5 -7.28 2.71 -13.25
CA HIS A 5 -6.32 3.82 -13.39
C HIS A 5 -6.27 4.28 -14.87
N PRO A 6 -6.28 5.59 -15.19
CA PRO A 6 -6.26 6.09 -16.56
C PRO A 6 -4.85 6.30 -17.11
N SER A 7 -4.78 6.27 -18.44
CA SER A 7 -3.76 6.94 -19.22
C SER A 7 -4.36 8.23 -19.77
N SER A 8 -4.25 9.37 -19.07
CA SER A 8 -4.13 10.71 -19.69
C SER A 8 -4.26 11.86 -18.69
N ASP A 9 -3.12 12.48 -18.39
CA ASP A 9 -3.03 13.93 -18.20
C ASP A 9 -1.68 14.38 -18.77
N ASP A 10 -1.64 14.80 -20.04
CA ASP A 10 -0.50 15.29 -20.87
C ASP A 10 0.92 14.67 -20.69
N HIS A 11 1.07 13.57 -19.95
CA HIS A 11 2.34 12.96 -19.59
C HIS A 11 2.16 11.44 -19.49
N GLN A 12 2.18 10.82 -20.67
CA GLN A 12 2.38 9.39 -20.94
C GLN A 12 1.17 8.46 -20.69
N PRO A 13 0.98 7.42 -21.52
CA PRO A 13 0.11 6.31 -21.17
C PRO A 13 0.71 5.62 -19.95
N VAL A 14 0.17 5.89 -18.76
CA VAL A 14 0.61 5.22 -17.54
C VAL A 14 0.23 3.75 -17.69
N ALA A 15 1.25 2.89 -17.73
CA ALA A 15 1.10 1.45 -17.61
C ALA A 15 0.17 1.12 -16.43
N LEU A 16 -0.81 0.21 -16.61
CA LEU A 16 -1.67 -0.24 -15.51
C LEU A 16 -0.83 -0.97 -14.47
N ARG A 17 -0.40 -0.25 -13.44
CA ARG A 17 0.44 -0.77 -12.35
C ARG A 17 -0.31 -0.54 -11.06
N GLU A 18 -0.74 -1.63 -10.44
CA GLU A 18 -1.61 -1.55 -9.27
C GLU A 18 -0.99 -2.20 -8.05
N ASN A 19 -1.26 -1.59 -6.90
CA ASN A 19 -1.00 -2.21 -5.62
C ASN A 19 -2.05 -3.28 -5.34
N ILE A 20 -1.61 -4.40 -4.77
CA ILE A 20 -2.50 -5.48 -4.36
C ILE A 20 -2.42 -5.59 -2.85
N VAL A 21 -3.52 -5.24 -2.18
CA VAL A 21 -3.61 -5.34 -0.71
C VAL A 21 -4.45 -6.55 -0.32
N LEU A 22 -3.81 -7.51 0.35
CA LEU A 22 -4.45 -8.65 0.97
C LEU A 22 -4.79 -8.32 2.43
N ALA A 23 -6.03 -8.59 2.84
CA ALA A 23 -6.47 -8.44 4.21
C ALA A 23 -6.75 -9.81 4.85
N PHE A 24 -6.29 -9.99 6.09
CA PHE A 24 -6.36 -11.25 6.83
C PHE A 24 -7.27 -11.12 8.07
N SER A 25 -7.78 -12.25 8.56
CA SER A 25 -8.59 -12.33 9.78
C SER A 25 -7.79 -12.04 11.06
N GLU A 26 -6.47 -12.17 10.99
CA GLU A 26 -5.56 -12.00 12.11
C GLU A 26 -4.24 -11.37 11.66
N VAL A 27 -3.38 -11.06 12.64
CA VAL A 27 -2.06 -10.48 12.36
C VAL A 27 -1.15 -11.54 11.74
N VAL A 28 -0.51 -11.17 10.63
CA VAL A 28 0.38 -12.05 9.87
C VAL A 28 1.83 -11.54 9.93
N ARG A 29 2.76 -12.46 9.74
CA ARG A 29 4.21 -12.24 9.65
C ARG A 29 4.75 -12.93 8.41
N ALA A 30 5.91 -12.48 7.95
CA ALA A 30 6.66 -13.15 6.90
C ALA A 30 6.94 -14.62 7.29
N GLY A 31 6.65 -15.52 6.36
CA GLY A 31 7.03 -16.91 6.44
C GLY A 31 8.16 -17.20 5.47
N SER A 32 7.96 -18.13 4.55
CA SER A 32 8.90 -18.46 3.47
C SER A 32 8.13 -18.94 2.24
N GLY A 33 8.58 -18.59 1.05
CA GLY A 33 7.92 -18.94 -0.21
C GLY A 33 7.63 -17.68 -1.02
N ARG A 34 6.59 -17.71 -1.84
CA ARG A 34 6.30 -16.62 -2.79
C ARG A 34 4.80 -16.34 -2.92
N PHE A 35 4.52 -15.10 -3.26
CA PHE A 35 3.26 -14.66 -3.85
C PHE A 35 3.37 -14.66 -5.37
N GLU A 36 2.29 -15.00 -6.05
CA GLU A 36 2.22 -15.02 -7.50
C GLU A 36 0.94 -14.32 -7.96
N LEU A 37 1.07 -13.45 -8.96
CA LEU A 37 -0.05 -12.86 -9.68
C LEU A 37 -0.26 -13.64 -10.98
N TRP A 38 -1.49 -14.05 -11.24
CA TRP A 38 -1.86 -14.87 -12.39
C TRP A 38 -3.00 -14.23 -13.16
N ARG A 39 -2.96 -14.34 -14.50
CA ARG A 39 -4.16 -14.12 -15.31
C ARG A 39 -5.07 -15.33 -15.25
N SER A 40 -6.37 -15.10 -15.23
CA SER A 40 -7.39 -16.15 -15.32
C SER A 40 -7.32 -16.95 -16.63
N ASP A 41 -6.79 -16.36 -17.71
CA ASP A 41 -6.61 -17.00 -19.01
C ASP A 41 -5.16 -17.46 -19.28
N GLY A 42 -4.24 -17.22 -18.34
CA GLY A 42 -2.82 -17.48 -18.49
C GLY A 42 -2.40 -18.92 -18.16
N GLY A 43 -1.26 -19.34 -18.70
CA GLY A 43 -0.61 -20.63 -18.40
C GLY A 43 0.46 -20.55 -17.29
N GLY A 44 0.77 -19.37 -16.78
CA GLY A 44 1.85 -19.12 -15.82
C GLY A 44 1.62 -17.86 -14.99
N PRO A 45 2.46 -17.62 -13.96
CA PRO A 45 2.43 -16.37 -13.20
C PRO A 45 2.94 -15.22 -14.08
N GLU A 46 2.22 -14.10 -14.07
CA GLU A 46 2.67 -12.84 -14.68
C GLU A 46 3.75 -12.17 -13.83
N PHE A 47 3.67 -12.39 -12.52
CA PHE A 47 4.60 -11.82 -11.56
C PHE A 47 4.75 -12.72 -10.35
N VAL A 48 5.96 -12.75 -9.80
CA VAL A 48 6.33 -13.54 -8.62
C VAL A 48 7.05 -12.61 -7.64
N TYR A 49 6.60 -12.59 -6.40
CA TYR A 49 7.20 -11.85 -5.30
C TYR A 49 7.69 -12.86 -4.25
N ASP A 50 8.99 -12.93 -4.01
CA ASP A 50 9.52 -13.75 -2.92
C ASP A 50 9.22 -13.09 -1.56
N VAL A 51 8.79 -13.88 -0.58
CA VAL A 51 8.47 -13.37 0.76
C VAL A 51 9.70 -12.76 1.42
N ASP A 52 10.90 -13.31 1.19
CA ASP A 52 12.14 -12.77 1.73
C ASP A 52 12.45 -11.39 1.13
N ASP A 53 12.18 -11.19 -0.17
CA ASP A 53 12.29 -9.89 -0.81
C ASP A 53 11.27 -8.88 -0.27
N LEU A 54 10.05 -9.36 0.05
CA LEU A 54 8.98 -8.53 0.60
C LEU A 54 9.31 -8.07 2.02
N GLU A 55 9.90 -8.96 2.82
CA GLU A 55 10.41 -8.66 4.14
C GLU A 55 11.63 -7.73 4.08
N ALA A 56 12.57 -7.98 3.17
CA ALA A 56 13.75 -7.12 3.00
C ALA A 56 13.38 -5.69 2.58
N ARG A 57 12.31 -5.52 1.78
CA ARG A 57 11.76 -4.21 1.41
C ARG A 57 10.96 -3.55 2.54
N SER A 58 10.57 -4.32 3.56
CA SER A 58 9.94 -3.80 4.77
C SER A 58 10.98 -3.21 5.73
N GLY A 59 11.58 -2.07 5.36
CA GLY A 59 12.62 -1.37 6.12
C GLY A 59 12.27 0.09 6.46
N ASN A 60 12.92 0.67 7.47
CA ASN A 60 12.81 2.09 7.83
C ASN A 60 11.36 2.59 8.08
N GLY A 61 10.50 1.72 8.60
CA GLY A 61 9.08 2.00 8.84
C GLY A 61 8.18 1.78 7.63
N HIS A 62 8.72 1.57 6.43
CA HIS A 62 7.95 1.05 5.31
C HIS A 62 7.66 -0.42 5.60
N VAL A 63 6.40 -0.77 5.81
CA VAL A 63 6.03 -2.13 6.24
C VAL A 63 4.99 -2.69 5.28
N LEU A 64 5.43 -3.60 4.42
CA LEU A 64 4.58 -4.24 3.43
C LEU A 64 3.75 -5.38 4.03
N ILE A 65 4.18 -5.93 5.16
CA ILE A 65 3.43 -6.87 5.99
C ILE A 65 3.13 -6.19 7.32
N SER A 66 1.98 -5.51 7.41
CA SER A 66 1.63 -4.67 8.56
C SER A 66 0.33 -5.13 9.21
N GLY A 67 0.45 -5.70 10.41
CA GLY A 67 -0.70 -6.19 11.16
C GLY A 67 -1.46 -7.26 10.36
N ARG A 68 -2.69 -6.94 9.97
CA ARG A 68 -3.59 -7.84 9.23
C ARG A 68 -3.56 -7.61 7.71
N ARG A 69 -2.60 -6.83 7.20
CA ARG A 69 -2.55 -6.44 5.79
C ARG A 69 -1.19 -6.79 5.19
N VAL A 70 -1.23 -7.26 3.95
CA VAL A 70 -0.04 -7.46 3.12
C VAL A 70 -0.23 -6.70 1.81
N SER A 71 0.71 -5.81 1.51
CA SER A 71 0.73 -5.04 0.26
C SER A 71 1.78 -5.60 -0.66
N VAL A 72 1.37 -5.98 -1.86
CA VAL A 72 2.23 -6.52 -2.92
C VAL A 72 2.22 -5.54 -4.08
N PHE A 73 3.40 -5.32 -4.65
CA PHE A 73 3.63 -4.37 -5.73
C PHE A 73 4.22 -5.12 -6.91
N PRO A 74 3.40 -5.54 -7.89
CA PRO A 74 3.89 -6.28 -9.02
C PRO A 74 4.95 -5.54 -9.84
N GLY A 75 4.96 -4.20 -9.84
CA GLY A 75 5.92 -3.39 -10.62
C GLY A 75 5.82 -3.57 -12.14
N ILE A 76 4.94 -4.46 -12.59
CA ILE A 76 4.69 -4.79 -14.00
C ILE A 76 3.47 -4.05 -14.52
N GLU A 77 3.48 -3.75 -15.81
CA GLU A 77 2.29 -3.33 -16.53
C GLU A 77 1.34 -4.51 -16.69
N MET A 78 0.14 -4.38 -16.14
CA MET A 78 -0.92 -5.37 -16.26
C MET A 78 -1.69 -5.16 -17.57
N ALA A 79 -2.00 -6.25 -18.28
CA ALA A 79 -2.84 -6.20 -19.46
C ALA A 79 -4.24 -5.62 -19.14
N ARG A 80 -4.78 -4.83 -20.06
CA ARG A 80 -6.14 -4.26 -20.02
C ARG A 80 -7.22 -5.33 -20.15
N ASP A 81 -8.42 -5.04 -19.64
CA ASP A 81 -9.58 -5.95 -19.63
C ASP A 81 -9.25 -7.40 -19.27
N THR A 82 -8.32 -7.57 -18.32
CA THR A 82 -7.79 -8.89 -17.97
C THR A 82 -8.14 -9.19 -16.53
N GLU A 83 -8.65 -10.39 -16.30
CA GLU A 83 -8.94 -10.87 -14.95
C GLU A 83 -7.71 -11.52 -14.35
N TYR A 84 -7.42 -11.17 -13.10
CA TYR A 84 -6.30 -11.66 -12.33
C TYR A 84 -6.75 -12.28 -11.01
N PHE A 85 -5.92 -13.19 -10.52
CA PHE A 85 -6.04 -13.80 -9.21
C PHE A 85 -4.66 -14.00 -8.59
N LEU A 86 -4.62 -14.26 -7.29
CA LEU A 86 -3.39 -14.44 -6.54
C LEU A 86 -3.22 -15.88 -6.11
N ARG A 87 -1.96 -16.29 -6.03
CA ARG A 87 -1.54 -17.51 -5.34
C ARG A 87 -0.45 -17.17 -4.34
N ALA A 88 -0.37 -17.98 -3.30
CA ALA A 88 0.76 -17.96 -2.39
C ALA A 88 1.11 -19.40 -1.97
N ASP A 89 2.39 -19.66 -1.80
CA ASP A 89 2.84 -20.95 -1.29
C ASP A 89 2.35 -21.17 0.15
N GLN A 90 2.20 -22.44 0.55
CA GLN A 90 1.97 -22.76 1.95
C GLN A 90 3.15 -22.24 2.78
N GLY A 91 2.84 -21.53 3.86
CA GLY A 91 3.83 -20.93 4.73
C GLY A 91 4.42 -19.63 4.20
N ALA A 92 3.93 -19.06 3.09
CA ALA A 92 4.34 -17.73 2.63
C ALA A 92 4.09 -16.65 3.70
N LEU A 93 3.02 -16.82 4.48
CA LEU A 93 2.78 -16.06 5.71
C LEU A 93 2.59 -17.02 6.88
N LYS A 94 2.70 -16.50 8.09
CA LYS A 94 2.35 -17.20 9.34
C LYS A 94 1.70 -16.24 10.33
N ASP A 95 0.93 -16.76 11.27
CA ASP A 95 0.42 -15.94 12.39
C ASP A 95 1.53 -15.58 13.40
N ILE A 96 1.18 -14.86 14.46
CA ILE A 96 2.13 -14.44 15.50
C ILE A 96 2.76 -15.63 16.24
N ILE A 97 2.04 -16.74 16.39
CA ILE A 97 2.50 -17.92 17.13
C ILE A 97 3.17 -18.97 16.23
N GLY A 98 3.19 -18.75 14.92
CA GLY A 98 3.92 -19.53 13.93
C GLY A 98 3.08 -20.52 13.11
N ASN A 99 1.75 -20.46 13.16
CA ASN A 99 0.93 -21.31 12.29
C ASN A 99 1.03 -20.81 10.84
N PRO A 100 1.42 -21.66 9.88
CA PRO A 100 1.60 -21.25 8.49
C PRO A 100 0.25 -21.04 7.78
N LEU A 101 0.19 -20.02 6.93
CA LEU A 101 -0.87 -19.85 5.94
C LEU A 101 -0.91 -21.10 5.05
N THR A 102 -2.10 -21.65 4.83
CA THR A 102 -2.28 -22.73 3.84
C THR A 102 -1.99 -22.20 2.43
N ALA A 103 -1.68 -23.07 1.47
CA ALA A 103 -1.50 -22.60 0.09
C ALA A 103 -2.72 -21.80 -0.37
N LEU A 104 -2.48 -20.56 -0.81
CA LEU A 104 -3.53 -19.65 -1.23
C LEU A 104 -3.73 -19.77 -2.74
N ASN A 105 -4.99 -19.86 -3.16
CA ASN A 105 -5.39 -19.69 -4.54
C ASN A 105 -6.74 -18.99 -4.59
N THR A 106 -6.74 -17.72 -4.99
CA THR A 106 -7.95 -16.90 -4.93
C THR A 106 -8.84 -17.07 -6.16
N ARG A 107 -8.46 -17.85 -7.17
CA ARG A 107 -9.16 -17.93 -8.47
C ARG A 107 -10.67 -18.15 -8.39
N GLN A 108 -11.14 -18.86 -7.36
CA GLN A 108 -12.57 -19.16 -7.16
C GLN A 108 -13.22 -18.32 -6.05
N THR A 109 -12.45 -17.60 -5.25
CA THR A 109 -12.94 -16.86 -4.07
C THR A 109 -12.87 -15.35 -4.26
N TRP A 110 -11.84 -14.88 -4.96
CA TRP A 110 -11.58 -13.47 -5.21
C TRP A 110 -10.71 -13.28 -6.45
N THR A 111 -11.26 -12.57 -7.42
CA THR A 111 -10.55 -12.09 -8.61
C THR A 111 -10.76 -10.58 -8.72
N PHE A 112 -9.89 -9.95 -9.51
CA PHE A 112 -10.08 -8.58 -9.94
C PHE A 112 -9.86 -8.47 -11.44
N ARG A 113 -10.49 -7.48 -12.07
CA ARG A 113 -10.35 -7.21 -13.49
C ARG A 113 -9.82 -5.80 -13.69
N THR A 114 -8.80 -5.67 -14.53
CA THR A 114 -8.30 -4.39 -14.99
C THR A 114 -9.29 -3.75 -15.96
N MET A 115 -9.33 -2.43 -16.01
CA MET A 115 -10.27 -1.72 -16.89
C MET A 115 -10.02 -1.98 -18.38
N SER A 116 -11.09 -1.88 -19.17
CA SER A 116 -11.06 -2.03 -20.63
C SER A 116 -10.97 -0.70 -21.37
N GLY A 117 -11.36 0.40 -20.75
CA GLY A 117 -11.36 1.75 -21.34
C GLY A 117 -10.08 2.54 -21.07
N ASP A 118 -10.01 3.75 -21.61
CA ASP A 118 -8.87 4.67 -21.45
C ASP A 118 -9.11 5.75 -20.39
N ILE A 119 -10.36 5.93 -19.95
CA ILE A 119 -10.78 6.95 -18.99
C ILE A 119 -11.06 6.28 -17.64
N ASP A 120 -10.44 6.82 -16.61
CA ASP A 120 -10.78 6.54 -15.24
C ASP A 120 -11.60 7.71 -14.69
N THR A 121 -12.65 7.35 -13.96
CA THR A 121 -13.56 8.27 -13.31
C THR A 121 -13.65 8.00 -11.81
N LYS A 122 -12.89 7.04 -11.29
CA LYS A 122 -12.77 6.77 -9.87
C LYS A 122 -11.66 7.65 -9.31
N ALA A 123 -11.89 8.17 -8.11
CA ALA A 123 -10.88 8.91 -7.39
C ALA A 123 -10.07 7.94 -6.52
N PRO A 124 -8.83 8.29 -6.17
CA PRO A 124 -8.03 7.48 -5.27
C PRO A 124 -8.71 7.34 -3.91
N GLU A 125 -8.86 6.11 -3.43
CA GLU A 125 -9.39 5.82 -2.11
C GLU A 125 -8.27 5.34 -1.18
N VAL A 126 -8.31 5.74 0.09
CA VAL A 126 -7.39 5.23 1.11
C VAL A 126 -7.78 3.79 1.45
N VAL A 127 -6.86 2.85 1.21
CA VAL A 127 -7.00 1.46 1.64
C VAL A 127 -6.65 1.34 3.12
N TYR A 128 -5.49 1.90 3.51
CA TYR A 128 -5.06 1.98 4.89
C TYR A 128 -3.90 2.94 5.14
N THR A 129 -3.71 3.28 6.41
CA THR A 129 -2.49 3.91 6.93
C THR A 129 -1.69 2.91 7.76
N GLY A 130 -0.37 3.01 7.73
CA GLY A 130 0.49 2.08 8.43
C GLY A 130 1.95 2.53 8.49
N GLY A 131 2.79 1.69 9.09
CA GLY A 131 4.23 1.97 9.17
C GLY A 131 4.56 3.20 10.02
N LEU A 132 3.70 3.54 10.99
CA LEU A 132 3.94 4.63 11.93
C LEU A 132 5.16 4.28 12.79
N VAL A 133 6.26 4.97 12.55
CA VAL A 133 7.49 4.83 13.32
C VAL A 133 7.87 6.18 13.87
N TRP A 134 7.95 6.25 15.19
CA TRP A 134 8.49 7.42 15.89
C TRP A 134 9.99 7.21 16.13
N HIS A 135 10.83 7.88 15.34
CA HIS A 135 12.26 7.98 15.59
C HIS A 135 12.58 9.41 15.97
N TRP A 136 12.50 9.71 17.27
CA TRP A 136 12.58 11.08 17.78
C TRP A 136 13.74 11.88 17.14
N PRO A 137 13.47 13.08 16.58
CA PRO A 137 12.21 13.82 16.63
C PRO A 137 11.22 13.50 15.50
N VAL A 138 11.53 12.60 14.57
CA VAL A 138 10.73 12.38 13.35
C VAL A 138 9.72 11.26 13.54
N LEU A 139 8.45 11.56 13.30
CA LEU A 139 7.41 10.59 12.99
C LEU A 139 7.42 10.33 11.47
N ARG A 140 7.47 9.07 11.07
CA ARG A 140 7.27 8.63 9.69
C ARG A 140 6.04 7.76 9.59
N GLY A 141 5.30 7.87 8.50
CA GLY A 141 4.17 6.99 8.20
C GLY A 141 3.89 6.86 6.71
N TYR A 142 2.96 5.96 6.39
CA TYR A 142 2.58 5.63 5.02
C TYR A 142 1.07 5.59 4.88
N VAL A 143 0.58 6.10 3.75
CA VAL A 143 -0.80 6.00 3.30
C VAL A 143 -0.81 5.16 2.02
N TYR A 144 -1.66 4.14 1.97
CA TYR A 144 -1.80 3.24 0.83
C TYR A 144 -3.14 3.50 0.16
N PHE A 145 -3.11 3.77 -1.14
CA PHE A 145 -4.25 4.08 -1.98
C PHE A 145 -4.63 2.90 -2.88
N THR A 146 -5.84 2.95 -3.43
CA THR A 146 -6.39 1.95 -4.35
C THR A 146 -5.78 1.94 -5.74
N GLU A 147 -5.03 2.99 -6.09
CA GLU A 147 -4.44 3.21 -7.40
C GLU A 147 -3.17 4.08 -7.27
N HIS A 148 -2.47 4.28 -8.38
CA HIS A 148 -1.36 5.23 -8.44
C HIS A 148 -1.83 6.65 -8.10
N VAL A 149 -1.07 7.32 -7.24
CA VAL A 149 -1.37 8.70 -6.83
C VAL A 149 -0.22 9.63 -7.19
N VAL A 150 -0.58 10.84 -7.63
CA VAL A 150 0.34 11.93 -7.95
C VAL A 150 -0.05 13.19 -7.18
N ALA A 151 0.83 14.20 -7.18
CA ALA A 151 0.54 15.47 -6.54
C ALA A 151 -0.67 16.16 -7.19
N GLY A 152 -1.57 16.67 -6.36
CA GLY A 152 -2.69 17.53 -6.76
C GLY A 152 -2.62 18.88 -6.06
N GLU A 153 -3.72 19.61 -6.04
CA GLU A 153 -3.81 20.94 -5.39
C GLU A 153 -4.19 20.89 -3.90
N GLY A 154 -4.48 19.69 -3.37
CA GLY A 154 -4.88 19.48 -1.98
C GLY A 154 -3.70 19.39 -1.01
N PHE A 155 -4.00 19.08 0.25
CA PHE A 155 -2.98 18.87 1.29
C PHE A 155 -3.29 17.60 2.11
N LEU A 156 -2.23 17.01 2.68
CA LEU A 156 -2.37 16.05 3.78
C LEU A 156 -2.16 16.78 5.11
N SER A 157 -2.81 16.32 6.17
CA SER A 157 -2.60 16.85 7.51
C SER A 157 -2.59 15.76 8.57
N LEU A 158 -1.88 16.04 9.66
CA LEU A 158 -1.88 15.25 10.89
C LEU A 158 -2.60 16.03 11.98
N GLN A 159 -3.50 15.35 12.68
CA GLN A 159 -4.21 15.87 13.84
C GLN A 159 -3.79 15.05 15.06
N ASP A 160 -3.32 15.72 16.10
CA ASP A 160 -3.16 15.12 17.42
C ASP A 160 -4.51 15.12 18.11
N CYS A 161 -5.00 13.93 18.47
CA CYS A 161 -6.37 13.71 18.95
C CYS A 161 -6.44 13.55 20.47
N GLY A 162 -5.49 14.16 21.18
CA GLY A 162 -5.48 14.17 22.63
C GLY A 162 -5.27 12.80 23.28
N ASP A 163 -5.57 12.74 24.57
CA ASP A 163 -5.37 11.53 25.39
C ASP A 163 -6.52 10.51 25.20
N ASP A 164 -7.68 10.97 24.75
CA ASP A 164 -8.88 10.15 24.56
C ASP A 164 -9.00 9.56 23.14
N PHE A 165 -8.11 9.95 22.23
CA PHE A 165 -8.07 9.55 20.82
C PHE A 165 -9.30 9.98 20.02
N ASP A 166 -10.04 11.00 20.46
CA ASP A 166 -11.17 11.57 19.74
C ASP A 166 -10.77 12.87 19.03
N CYS A 167 -10.72 12.84 17.69
CA CYS A 167 -10.37 14.03 16.90
C CYS A 167 -11.56 15.00 16.71
N GLY A 168 -12.53 14.98 17.65
CA GLY A 168 -13.74 15.79 17.64
C GLY A 168 -13.48 17.26 17.98
N THR A 169 -14.50 17.96 18.49
CA THR A 169 -14.32 19.33 19.00
C THR A 169 -14.28 19.30 20.53
N ASP A 170 -13.17 18.81 21.09
CA ASP A 170 -12.81 18.85 22.50
C ASP A 170 -11.60 19.78 22.72
N PHE A 171 -11.08 19.82 23.95
CA PHE A 171 -10.06 20.79 24.37
C PHE A 171 -8.64 20.22 24.35
N ASP A 172 -8.47 18.90 24.22
CA ASP A 172 -7.16 18.23 24.23
C ASP A 172 -6.63 17.95 22.83
N ASN A 173 -7.42 18.20 21.78
CA ASN A 173 -6.92 18.20 20.41
C ASN A 173 -5.81 19.24 20.19
N GLY A 174 -4.68 18.74 19.69
CA GLY A 174 -3.53 19.57 19.32
C GLY A 174 -3.79 20.39 18.05
N PRO A 175 -2.82 21.20 17.61
CA PRO A 175 -2.95 21.93 16.36
C PRO A 175 -2.95 20.98 15.15
N LEU A 176 -3.75 21.30 14.14
CA LEU A 176 -3.69 20.63 12.84
C LEU A 176 -2.36 20.94 12.15
N HIS A 177 -1.60 19.91 11.81
CA HIS A 177 -0.32 20.04 11.12
C HIS A 177 -0.48 19.71 9.64
N ILE A 178 -0.31 20.70 8.77
CA ILE A 178 -0.29 20.49 7.31
C ILE A 178 1.06 19.89 6.93
N LEU A 179 1.04 18.77 6.21
CA LEU A 179 2.19 18.14 5.61
C LEU A 179 2.43 18.81 4.25
N ASP A 180 3.57 19.48 4.10
CA ASP A 180 3.96 20.10 2.84
C ASP A 180 4.62 19.09 1.88
N ASP A 181 4.81 19.50 0.62
CA ASP A 181 5.43 18.66 -0.41
C ASP A 181 6.87 18.24 -0.07
N ALA A 182 7.57 18.95 0.82
CA ALA A 182 8.91 18.56 1.24
C ALA A 182 8.89 17.39 2.24
N THR A 183 7.78 17.24 2.96
CA THR A 183 7.54 16.16 3.92
C THR A 183 6.81 14.96 3.35
N VAL A 184 6.28 15.07 2.13
CA VAL A 184 5.52 14.03 1.44
C VAL A 184 6.34 13.47 0.27
N ALA A 185 6.32 12.14 0.10
CA ALA A 185 6.93 11.49 -1.05
C ALA A 185 5.99 10.41 -1.61
N PHE A 186 5.88 10.36 -2.93
CA PHE A 186 5.18 9.28 -3.63
C PHE A 186 6.07 8.03 -3.72
N GLY A 187 5.49 6.87 -3.46
CA GLY A 187 6.18 5.62 -3.17
C GLY A 187 6.67 5.51 -1.73
N GLY A 188 7.16 4.31 -1.35
CA GLY A 188 7.72 4.05 -0.02
C GLY A 188 9.20 4.47 0.12
N GLY A 189 9.80 5.04 -0.93
CA GLY A 189 11.17 5.56 -0.91
C GLY A 189 12.26 4.48 -1.01
N SER A 190 11.92 3.27 -1.46
CA SER A 190 12.84 2.17 -1.71
C SER A 190 13.66 2.30 -3.02
N GLY A 191 13.49 3.41 -3.76
CA GLY A 191 14.22 3.69 -5.00
C GLY A 191 13.77 2.89 -6.22
N ALA A 192 12.88 1.91 -6.04
CA ALA A 192 12.18 1.22 -7.11
C ALA A 192 10.87 1.96 -7.36
N GLY A 193 10.71 2.56 -8.54
CA GLY A 193 9.46 3.21 -8.95
C GLY A 193 8.34 2.19 -9.20
N ASP A 194 8.02 1.39 -8.19
CA ASP A 194 7.11 0.24 -8.24
C ASP A 194 5.97 0.33 -7.20
N GLU A 195 6.05 1.28 -6.25
CA GLU A 195 5.10 1.45 -5.14
C GLU A 195 4.07 2.55 -5.43
N PHE A 196 3.39 2.41 -6.56
CA PHE A 196 2.62 3.49 -7.20
C PHE A 196 1.46 4.02 -6.34
N GLY A 197 0.75 3.17 -5.59
CA GLY A 197 -0.33 3.62 -4.69
C GLY A 197 0.13 3.87 -3.24
N THR A 198 1.35 4.32 -3.01
CA THR A 198 1.86 4.58 -1.66
C THR A 198 2.32 6.02 -1.54
N VAL A 199 1.98 6.67 -0.43
CA VAL A 199 2.49 7.99 -0.06
C VAL A 199 3.15 7.87 1.30
N ARG A 200 4.43 8.24 1.37
CA ARG A 200 5.18 8.38 2.62
C ARG A 200 5.07 9.82 3.11
N PHE A 201 4.90 9.99 4.42
CA PHE A 201 5.02 11.29 5.08
C PHE A 201 6.03 11.25 6.23
N GLU A 202 6.65 12.38 6.49
CA GLU A 202 7.48 12.63 7.65
C GLU A 202 7.01 13.87 8.40
N TRP A 203 7.09 13.87 9.72
CA TRP A 203 6.76 15.02 10.54
C TRP A 203 7.71 15.09 11.72
N ALA A 204 8.21 16.28 12.02
CA ALA A 204 8.99 16.52 13.23
C ALA A 204 8.34 17.67 14.00
N PRO A 205 8.16 17.55 15.33
CA PRO A 205 7.73 18.67 16.12
C PRO A 205 8.79 19.78 16.03
N PRO A 206 8.38 21.05 16.07
CA PRO A 206 9.32 22.16 16.14
C PRO A 206 10.25 21.96 17.35
N PRO A 207 11.53 22.37 17.25
CA PRO A 207 12.45 22.23 18.36
C PRO A 207 11.86 22.88 19.61
N LEU A 208 11.88 22.16 20.72
CA LEU A 208 11.52 22.72 22.02
C LEU A 208 12.39 23.96 22.23
N GLY A 209 11.74 25.12 22.42
CA GLY A 209 12.43 26.38 22.64
C GLY A 209 13.36 26.32 23.87
N PRO A 210 14.32 27.25 23.96
CA PRO A 210 15.27 27.31 25.08
C PRO A 210 14.59 27.50 26.44
#